data_AF-A0A0F8Z7K2-F1
#
_entry.id   AF-A0A0F8Z7K2-F1
#
_cell.length_a   1.000
_cell.length_b   1.000
_cell.length_c   1.000
_cell.angle_alpha   90.00
_cell.angle_beta   90.00
_cell.angle_gamma   90.00
#
_symmetry.space_group_name_H-M   'P 1'
#
loop_
_entity.id
_entity.type
_entity.pdbx_description
1 polymer ?
#
loop_
_entity_poly.entity_id
_entity_poly.type
_entity_poly.pdbx_seq_one_letter_code
_entity_poly.pdbx_strand_id
1 'polypeptide(L)'
;MGQQPNMSGQVYGGLSTIVKVLVFGFIILGVLLLVRIMFLFFGSLEAVPGYDLVISFTDVFVSPLNSIEPVKTPYDGIFDIAATGALLIALVIEFVLSGIQGWLTKQYARYNIRPSSPMERIPDPEILTSEDEIIKK
;
A
#
# COMPACT_ATOMS: atom_id res chain seq x y z
N MET A 1 -9.13 10.64 34.10
CA MET A 1 -9.29 11.61 33.00
C MET A 1 -9.17 10.85 31.69
N GLY A 2 -10.29 10.61 31.00
CA GLY A 2 -10.29 9.88 29.74
C GLY A 2 -9.58 10.69 28.67
N GLN A 3 -8.49 10.16 28.12
CA GLN A 3 -7.86 10.75 26.93
C GLN A 3 -8.90 10.73 25.82
N GLN A 4 -9.45 11.90 25.48
CA GLN A 4 -10.28 12.02 24.30
C GLN A 4 -9.43 11.62 23.09
N PRO A 5 -9.89 10.66 22.26
CA PRO A 5 -9.16 10.25 21.07
C PRO A 5 -8.97 11.48 20.20
N ASN A 6 -7.72 11.80 19.86
CA ASN A 6 -7.40 12.88 18.94
C ASN A 6 -8.08 12.56 17.60
N MET A 7 -9.22 13.21 17.32
CA MET A 7 -10.05 12.96 16.13
C MET A 7 -9.22 13.04 14.83
N SER A 8 -8.20 13.90 14.80
CA SER A 8 -7.26 14.01 13.69
C SER A 8 -6.49 12.71 13.43
N GLY A 9 -5.99 12.04 14.46
CA GLY A 9 -5.24 10.78 14.33
C GLY A 9 -6.08 9.64 13.75
N GLN A 10 -7.36 9.56 14.13
CA GLN A 10 -8.28 8.54 13.61
C GLN A 10 -8.61 8.77 12.12
N VAL A 11 -8.78 10.04 11.71
CA VAL A 11 -9.03 10.39 10.30
C VAL A 11 -7.82 10.06 9.41
N TYR A 12 -6.59 10.39 9.84
CA TYR A 12 -5.38 10.05 9.08
C TYR A 12 -5.13 8.54 8.99
N GLY A 13 -5.42 7.79 10.07
CA GLY A 13 -5.33 6.33 10.06
C GLY A 13 -6.35 5.68 9.12
N GLY A 14 -7.60 6.16 9.13
CA GLY A 14 -8.65 5.73 8.21
C GLY A 14 -8.29 6.01 6.75
N LEU A 15 -7.84 7.24 6.45
CA LEU A 15 -7.43 7.64 5.10
C LEU A 15 -6.25 6.79 4.60
N SER A 16 -5.23 6.56 5.43
CA SER A 16 -4.09 5.71 5.06
C SER A 16 -4.51 4.28 4.74
N THR A 17 -5.53 3.75 5.44
CA THR A 17 -6.04 2.40 5.19
C THR A 17 -6.76 2.33 3.86
N ILE A 18 -7.60 3.33 3.54
CA ILE A 18 -8.30 3.42 2.26
C ILE A 18 -7.30 3.48 1.11
N VAL A 19 -6.30 4.36 1.20
CA VAL A 19 -5.25 4.48 0.16
C VAL A 19 -4.52 3.13 -0.02
N LYS A 20 -4.20 2.43 1.07
CA LYS A 20 -3.55 1.12 1.00
C LYS A 20 -4.40 0.07 0.29
N VAL A 21 -5.71 0.04 0.55
CA VAL A 21 -6.65 -0.86 -0.14
C VAL A 21 -6.73 -0.52 -1.63
N LEU A 22 -6.76 0.78 -1.98
CA LEU A 22 -6.76 1.22 -3.38
C LEU A 22 -5.47 0.79 -4.10
N VAL A 23 -4.29 1.03 -3.52
CA VAL A 23 -3.01 0.57 -4.05
C VAL A 23 -3.04 -0.93 -4.35
N PHE A 24 -3.49 -1.73 -3.37
CA PHE A 24 -3.60 -3.18 -3.54
C PHE A 24 -4.57 -3.55 -4.68
N GLY A 25 -5.69 -2.85 -4.81
CA GLY A 25 -6.62 -3.01 -5.93
C GLY A 25 -5.98 -2.73 -7.29
N PHE A 26 -5.20 -1.65 -7.41
CA PHE A 26 -4.47 -1.33 -8.64
C PHE A 26 -3.39 -2.35 -8.98
N ILE A 27 -2.71 -2.91 -7.97
CA ILE A 27 -1.75 -4.01 -8.18
C ILE A 27 -2.46 -5.24 -8.77
N ILE A 28 -3.59 -5.66 -8.18
CA ILE A 28 -4.37 -6.78 -8.71
C ILE A 28 -4.83 -6.50 -10.14
N LEU A 29 -5.37 -5.29 -10.39
CA LEU A 29 -5.78 -4.88 -11.72
C LEU A 29 -4.63 -4.93 -12.72
N GLY A 30 -3.44 -4.46 -12.35
CA GLY A 30 -2.24 -4.51 -13.18
C GLY A 30 -1.84 -5.95 -13.53
N VAL A 31 -1.90 -6.86 -12.56
CA VAL A 31 -1.66 -8.29 -12.80
C VAL A 31 -2.71 -8.86 -13.77
N LEU A 32 -4.00 -8.55 -13.58
CA LEU A 32 -5.06 -9.03 -14.46
C LEU A 32 -4.92 -8.51 -15.89
N LEU A 33 -4.57 -7.23 -16.06
CA LEU A 33 -4.30 -6.63 -17.38
C LEU A 33 -3.09 -7.29 -18.04
N LEU A 34 -2.02 -7.59 -17.28
CA LEU A 34 -0.87 -8.32 -17.80
C LEU A 34 -1.25 -9.73 -18.25
N VAL A 35 -2.06 -10.45 -17.47
CA VAL A 35 -2.56 -11.78 -17.83
C VAL A 35 -3.43 -11.71 -19.09
N ARG A 36 -4.34 -10.72 -19.20
CA ARG A 36 -5.13 -10.45 -20.41
C ARG A 36 -4.22 -10.28 -21.63
N ILE A 37 -3.19 -9.45 -21.52
CA ILE A 37 -2.23 -9.21 -22.62
C ILE A 37 -1.57 -10.54 -23.01
N MET A 38 -1.13 -11.36 -22.05
CA MET A 38 -0.53 -12.66 -22.35
C MET A 38 -1.49 -13.62 -23.03
N PHE A 39 -2.74 -13.68 -22.55
CA PHE A 39 -3.79 -14.50 -23.14
C PHE A 39 -4.06 -14.13 -24.60
N LEU A 40 -4.27 -12.84 -24.88
CA LEU A 40 -4.51 -12.36 -26.24
C LEU A 40 -3.26 -12.51 -27.11
N PHE A 41 -2.07 -12.27 -26.56
CA PHE A 41 -0.81 -12.35 -27.31
C PHE A 41 -0.52 -13.76 -27.82
N PHE A 42 -0.82 -14.79 -27.03
CA PHE A 42 -0.47 -16.17 -27.40
C PHE A 42 -1.59 -16.94 -28.11
N GLY A 43 -2.82 -16.42 -28.19
CA GLY A 43 -3.98 -16.99 -28.92
C GLY A 43 -4.42 -18.39 -28.46
N SER A 44 -3.52 -19.36 -28.52
CA SER A 44 -3.58 -20.70 -27.93
C SER A 44 -4.02 -20.79 -26.46
N LEU A 45 -3.96 -19.69 -25.70
CA LEU A 45 -4.38 -19.63 -24.30
C LEU A 45 -5.90 -19.42 -24.11
N GLU A 46 -6.66 -19.25 -25.19
CA GLU A 46 -8.12 -19.16 -25.16
C GLU A 46 -8.80 -20.38 -24.51
N ALA A 47 -8.20 -21.57 -24.60
CA ALA A 47 -8.74 -22.80 -24.01
C ALA A 47 -8.49 -22.94 -22.49
N VAL A 48 -7.78 -21.99 -21.86
CA VAL A 48 -7.40 -22.07 -20.45
C VAL A 48 -8.60 -21.72 -19.55
N PRO A 49 -8.86 -22.49 -18.48
CA PRO A 49 -9.93 -22.16 -17.53
C PRO A 49 -9.66 -20.79 -16.88
N GLY A 50 -10.65 -19.90 -16.97
CA GLY A 50 -10.55 -18.53 -16.44
C GLY A 50 -10.22 -17.46 -17.48
N TYR A 51 -9.95 -17.84 -18.74
CA TYR A 51 -9.76 -16.89 -19.84
C TYR A 51 -10.90 -15.86 -19.93
N ASP A 52 -12.14 -16.33 -20.10
CA ASP A 52 -13.33 -15.46 -20.26
C ASP A 52 -13.55 -14.53 -19.07
N LEU A 53 -13.25 -15.01 -17.86
CA LEU A 53 -13.39 -14.23 -16.63
C LEU A 53 -12.39 -13.07 -16.59
N VAL A 54 -11.12 -13.33 -16.97
CA VAL A 54 -10.10 -12.28 -17.01
C VAL A 54 -10.41 -11.27 -18.11
N ILE A 55 -10.80 -11.72 -19.31
CA ILE A 55 -11.12 -10.83 -20.43
C ILE A 55 -12.32 -9.93 -20.07
N SER A 56 -13.44 -10.52 -19.64
CA SER A 56 -14.66 -9.75 -19.32
C SER A 56 -14.47 -8.77 -18.16
N PHE A 57 -13.70 -9.14 -17.14
CA PHE A 57 -13.40 -8.24 -16.03
C PHE A 57 -12.51 -7.08 -16.48
N THR A 58 -11.49 -7.36 -17.29
CA THR A 58 -10.54 -6.34 -17.75
C THR A 58 -11.10 -5.45 -18.85
N ASP A 59 -12.10 -5.90 -19.62
CA ASP A 59 -12.75 -5.10 -20.68
C ASP A 59 -13.28 -3.76 -20.18
N VAL A 60 -13.82 -3.71 -18.96
CA VAL A 60 -14.32 -2.47 -18.36
C VAL A 60 -13.22 -1.41 -18.23
N PHE A 61 -11.99 -1.84 -17.96
CA PHE A 61 -10.84 -0.95 -17.76
C PHE A 61 -10.13 -0.61 -19.08
N VAL A 62 -10.24 -1.47 -20.09
CA VAL A 62 -9.64 -1.25 -21.42
C VAL A 62 -10.59 -0.49 -22.35
N SER A 63 -11.91 -0.54 -22.11
CA SER A 63 -12.94 0.14 -22.90
C SER A 63 -12.64 1.61 -23.25
N PRO A 64 -12.11 2.46 -22.36
CA PRO A 64 -11.76 3.84 -22.71
C PRO A 64 -10.65 3.97 -23.76
N LEU A 65 -9.85 2.93 -23.95
CA LEU A 65 -8.71 2.88 -24.87
C LEU A 65 -8.95 1.98 -26.10
N ASN A 66 -10.14 1.37 -26.21
CA ASN A 66 -10.49 0.47 -27.32
C ASN A 66 -10.50 1.13 -28.71
N SER A 67 -10.37 2.45 -28.79
CA SER A 67 -10.19 3.15 -30.07
C SER A 67 -8.83 2.87 -30.72
N ILE A 68 -7.89 2.28 -29.99
CA ILE A 68 -6.57 1.92 -30.51
C ILE A 68 -6.64 0.55 -31.16
N GLU A 69 -6.31 0.49 -32.45
CA GLU A 69 -6.32 -0.77 -33.19
C GLU A 69 -5.25 -1.74 -32.66
N PRO A 70 -5.61 -3.01 -32.42
CA PRO A 70 -4.67 -4.00 -31.95
C PRO A 70 -3.78 -4.53 -33.08
N VAL A 71 -2.59 -5.03 -32.74
CA VAL A 71 -1.58 -5.47 -33.71
C VAL A 71 -1.51 -7.00 -33.75
N LYS A 72 -1.53 -7.60 -34.95
CA LYS A 72 -1.38 -9.06 -35.09
C LYS A 72 0.03 -9.50 -34.75
N THR A 73 0.14 -10.57 -33.98
CA THR A 73 1.42 -11.18 -33.58
C THR A 73 1.79 -12.32 -34.53
N PRO A 74 3.06 -12.75 -34.57
CA PRO A 74 3.48 -13.91 -35.36
C PRO A 74 3.01 -15.26 -34.80
N TYR A 75 2.29 -15.28 -33.68
CA TYR A 75 1.84 -16.48 -32.98
C TYR A 75 0.33 -16.72 -33.12
N ASP A 76 -0.29 -16.18 -34.17
CA ASP A 76 -1.74 -16.14 -34.40
C ASP A 76 -2.56 -15.43 -33.29
N GLY A 77 -1.90 -14.79 -32.33
CA GLY A 77 -2.52 -13.95 -31.31
C GLY A 77 -2.53 -12.47 -31.66
N ILE A 78 -3.02 -11.65 -30.73
CA ILE A 78 -3.24 -10.22 -30.88
C ILE A 78 -2.53 -9.46 -29.75
N PHE A 79 -1.70 -8.48 -30.10
CA PHE A 79 -1.13 -7.54 -29.15
C PHE A 79 -2.10 -6.38 -28.92
N ASP A 80 -2.72 -6.40 -27.74
CA ASP A 80 -3.69 -5.41 -27.28
C ASP A 80 -2.96 -4.15 -26.74
N ILE A 81 -2.81 -3.15 -27.61
CA ILE A 81 -2.19 -1.86 -27.26
C ILE A 81 -3.05 -1.13 -26.23
N ALA A 82 -4.38 -1.24 -26.31
CA ALA A 82 -5.29 -0.62 -25.37
C ALA A 82 -5.09 -1.17 -23.96
N ALA A 83 -4.99 -2.50 -23.81
CA ALA A 83 -4.69 -3.13 -22.54
C ALA A 83 -3.30 -2.75 -22.01
N THR A 84 -2.31 -2.63 -22.90
CA THR A 84 -0.97 -2.16 -22.53
C THR A 84 -0.99 -0.72 -22.02
N GLY A 85 -1.76 0.16 -22.66
CA GLY A 85 -1.97 1.53 -22.22
C GLY A 85 -2.69 1.59 -20.87
N ALA A 86 -3.75 0.78 -20.69
CA ALA A 86 -4.47 0.68 -19.42
C ALA A 86 -3.56 0.20 -18.29
N LEU A 87 -2.70 -0.79 -18.57
CA LEU A 87 -1.70 -1.29 -17.62
C LEU A 87 -0.73 -0.18 -17.21
N LEU A 88 -0.21 0.57 -18.18
CA LEU A 88 0.72 1.67 -17.91
C LEU A 88 0.07 2.76 -17.06
N ILE A 89 -1.18 3.13 -17.35
CA ILE A 89 -1.96 4.07 -16.54
C ILE A 89 -2.17 3.54 -15.12
N ALA A 90 -2.55 2.27 -14.98
CA ALA A 90 -2.74 1.63 -13.69
C ALA A 90 -1.46 1.66 -12.84
N LEU A 91 -0.30 1.39 -13.45
CA LEU A 91 1.01 1.46 -12.78
C LEU A 91 1.37 2.89 -12.37
N VAL A 92 1.09 3.89 -13.21
CA VAL A 92 1.33 5.30 -12.85
C VAL A 92 0.45 5.72 -11.67
N ILE A 93 -0.83 5.35 -11.68
CA ILE A 93 -1.75 5.65 -10.58
C ILE A 93 -1.31 4.93 -9.30
N GLU A 94 -0.96 3.65 -9.39
CA GLU A 94 -0.42 2.86 -8.29
C GLU A 94 0.81 3.55 -7.67
N PHE A 95 1.78 3.94 -8.49
CA PHE A 95 2.99 4.61 -8.04
C PHE A 95 2.70 5.90 -7.29
N VAL A 96 1.78 6.73 -7.80
CA VAL A 96 1.36 7.98 -7.15
C VAL A 96 0.67 7.70 -5.82
N LEU A 97 -0.25 6.73 -5.77
CA LEU A 97 -0.96 6.35 -4.54
C LEU A 97 0.00 5.79 -3.48
N SER A 98 0.95 4.95 -3.89
CA SER A 98 2.02 4.43 -3.03
C SER A 98 2.89 5.56 -2.45
N GLY A 99 3.21 6.58 -3.25
CA GLY A 99 3.88 7.80 -2.80
C GLY A 99 3.07 8.57 -1.75
N ILE A 100 1.77 8.78 -2.01
CA ILE A 100 0.84 9.44 -1.08
C ILE A 100 0.73 8.67 0.23
N GLN A 101 0.60 7.35 0.19
CA GLN A 101 0.55 6.50 1.37
C GLN A 101 1.80 6.67 2.24
N GLY A 102 2.99 6.61 1.62
CA GLY A 102 4.26 6.79 2.30
C GLY A 102 4.41 8.18 2.94
N TRP A 103 3.89 9.22 2.30
CA TRP A 103 3.85 10.56 2.86
C TRP A 103 2.90 10.66 4.07
N LEU A 104 1.69 10.10 3.97
CA LEU A 104 0.69 10.09 5.05
C LEU A 104 1.20 9.34 6.30
N THR A 105 1.86 8.19 6.12
CA THR A 105 2.44 7.44 7.24
C THR A 105 3.54 8.22 7.95
N LYS A 106 4.39 8.94 7.21
CA LYS A 106 5.41 9.83 7.79
C LYS A 106 4.79 10.96 8.60
N GLN A 107 3.69 11.56 8.13
CA GLN A 107 2.99 12.61 8.87
C GLN A 107 2.40 12.06 10.18
N TYR A 108 1.72 10.91 10.12
CA TYR A 108 1.17 10.26 11.30
C TYR A 108 2.24 9.94 12.36
N ALA A 109 3.39 9.41 11.93
CA ALA A 109 4.51 9.13 12.82
C ALA A 109 5.04 10.40 13.52
N ARG A 110 5.14 11.52 12.80
CA ARG A 110 5.57 12.82 13.40
C ARG A 110 4.59 13.34 14.43
N TYR A 111 3.29 13.14 14.24
CA TYR A 111 2.26 13.58 15.19
C TYR A 111 2.15 12.69 16.44
N ASN A 112 2.48 11.40 16.34
CA ASN A 112 2.39 10.45 17.45
C ASN A 112 3.66 10.35 18.31
N ILE A 113 4.78 10.99 17.93
CA ILE A 113 5.92 11.18 18.84
C ILE A 113 5.60 12.35 19.79
N ARG A 114 4.66 12.14 20.71
CA ARG A 114 4.72 12.85 22.00
C ARG A 114 5.62 12.00 22.89
N PRO A 115 6.73 12.53 23.44
CA PRO A 115 7.48 11.82 24.45
C PRO A 115 6.51 11.48 25.59
N SER A 116 6.30 10.19 25.82
CA SER A 116 5.52 9.69 26.96
C SER A 116 6.29 10.00 28.23
N SER A 117 5.92 11.11 28.86
CA SER A 117 6.35 11.61 30.16
C SER A 117 7.84 11.95 30.33
N PRO A 118 8.15 13.09 30.99
CA PRO A 118 9.49 13.35 31.49
C PRO A 118 9.82 12.30 32.56
N MET A 119 11.06 11.79 32.52
CA MET A 119 11.63 10.83 33.45
C MET A 119 11.02 10.94 34.85
N GLU A 120 10.32 9.89 35.26
CA GLU A 120 10.08 9.59 36.66
C GLU A 120 11.47 9.45 37.30
N ARG A 121 11.98 10.54 37.89
CA ARG A 121 13.20 10.52 38.70
C ARG A 121 12.92 9.52 39.81
N ILE A 122 13.49 8.33 39.68
CA ILE A 122 13.69 7.42 40.81
C ILE A 122 14.44 8.26 41.85
N PRO A 123 13.87 8.53 43.04
CA PRO A 123 14.63 9.17 44.09
C PRO A 123 15.79 8.24 44.44
N ASP A 124 17.02 8.75 44.35
CA ASP A 124 18.22 8.02 44.71
C ASP A 124 18.04 7.45 46.12
N PRO A 125 18.26 6.13 46.33
CA PRO A 125 18.21 5.58 47.67
C PRO A 125 19.28 6.28 48.49
N GLU A 126 18.80 7.01 49.49
CA GLU A 126 19.55 7.57 50.60
C GLU A 126 20.71 6.65 50.97
N ILE A 127 21.92 7.19 50.88
CA ILE A 127 23.16 6.56 51.32
C ILE A 127 23.07 6.43 52.85
N LEU A 128 22.41 5.36 53.32
CA LEU A 128 22.47 4.87 54.69
C LEU A 128 23.76 4.05 54.86
N THR A 129 24.90 4.72 54.82
CA THR A 129 26.16 4.13 55.26
C THR A 129 27.00 5.21 55.91
N SER A 130 27.07 5.25 57.24
CA SER A 130 28.30 5.56 58.02
C SER A 130 28.06 6.06 59.46
N GLU A 131 27.29 5.38 60.33
CA GLU A 131 27.30 5.74 61.77
C GLU A 131 27.30 4.57 62.78
N ASP A 132 27.62 3.33 62.38
CA ASP A 132 27.76 2.20 63.34
C ASP A 132 29.20 1.74 63.60
N GLU A 133 30.21 2.53 63.20
CA GLU A 133 31.62 2.15 63.37
C GLU A 133 32.45 3.21 64.11
N ILE A 134 31.98 3.71 65.26
CA ILE A 134 32.88 4.41 66.18
C ILE A 134 32.58 3.99 67.63
N ILE A 135 33.66 3.50 68.28
CA ILE A 135 33.85 3.30 69.74
C ILE A 135 33.44 1.93 70.31
N LYS A 136 34.05 0.87 69.79
CA LYS A 136 34.68 -0.15 70.64
C LYS A 136 36.20 0.10 70.66
N LYS A 137 36.67 0.85 71.65
CA LYS A 137 38.04 0.74 72.19
C LYS A 137 38.13 1.42 73.53
#